data_AF-A0A1H3V3F1-F1
#
_entry.id   AF-A0A1H3V3F1-F1
#
_cell.length_a   1.000
_cell.length_b   1.000
_cell.length_c   1.000
_cell.angle_alpha   90.00
_cell.angle_beta   90.00
_cell.angle_gamma   90.00
#
_symmetry.space_group_name_H-M   'P 1'
#
loop_
_entity.id
_entity.type
_entity.pdbx_description
1 polymer ?
#
loop_
_entity_poly.entity_id
_entity_poly.type
_entity_poly.pdbx_seq_one_letter_code
_entity_poly.pdbx_strand_id
1 'polypeptide(L)'
;MFVVPLAVHKDWLLYWNYLLWEGMNLLKKNNKLILISLVIIGAVIGGVMFMNRGDFADRNRDTIEENVRNYVERYKLNPDQVEIEHITEPRRYPTGEEEFMVNIKYHGYPYFSYTLTGDPNNLLMLEPKERIIGKIFEELYLEARYEEFKPTIDYLNELGIEDPLRPNGEMKMEYFQTSVGLSSEINDELKEAFKSGDDWEQLKQYIEDNIEKISELDTSISIIGTKEDIDEEQAEEIRDKLMTILPKSNYHVQIGVRDLGTGVGKEGLYDYLMVEQGENR
;
A
#
# COMPACT_ATOMS: atom_id res chain seq x y z
N MET A 1 -5.65 45.31 -3.40
CA MET A 1 -5.41 45.03 -1.96
C MET A 1 -6.72 45.29 -1.23
N PHE A 2 -7.53 44.25 -1.04
CA PHE A 2 -8.81 44.35 -0.32
C PHE A 2 -8.55 44.13 1.16
N VAL A 3 -8.66 45.20 1.95
CA VAL A 3 -8.62 45.14 3.41
C VAL A 3 -10.04 44.88 3.88
N VAL A 4 -10.33 43.64 4.28
CA VAL A 4 -11.59 43.32 4.96
C VAL A 4 -11.48 43.82 6.40
N PRO A 5 -12.45 44.59 6.93
CA PRO A 5 -12.30 45.26 8.22
C PRO A 5 -12.40 44.26 9.38
N LEU A 6 -11.44 44.36 10.31
CA LEU A 6 -11.33 43.59 11.57
C LEU A 6 -12.60 43.56 12.45
N ALA A 7 -13.59 44.41 12.17
CA ALA A 7 -14.83 44.48 12.93
C ALA A 7 -15.73 43.24 12.73
N VAL A 8 -15.72 42.61 11.54
CA VAL A 8 -16.56 41.44 11.24
C VAL A 8 -16.13 40.20 12.04
N HIS A 9 -14.85 40.13 12.44
CA HIS A 9 -14.31 38.99 13.20
C HIS A 9 -14.69 38.99 14.69
N LYS A 10 -14.94 40.16 15.30
CA LYS A 10 -15.28 40.23 16.74
C LYS A 10 -16.70 39.76 17.01
N ASP A 11 -17.65 40.14 16.17
CA ASP A 11 -19.06 39.75 16.34
C ASP A 11 -19.27 38.26 16.06
N TRP A 12 -18.48 37.67 15.15
CA TRP A 12 -18.48 36.24 14.87
C TRP A 12 -18.03 35.40 16.08
N LEU A 13 -16.93 35.79 16.74
CA LEU A 13 -16.43 35.09 17.94
C LEU A 13 -17.38 35.22 19.13
N LEU A 14 -18.05 36.38 19.27
CA LEU A 14 -19.09 36.58 20.29
C LEU A 14 -20.33 35.70 20.03
N TYR A 15 -20.74 35.55 18.76
CA TYR A 15 -21.84 34.67 18.36
C TYR A 15 -21.54 33.20 18.63
N TRP A 16 -20.32 32.73 18.33
CA TRP A 16 -19.90 31.36 18.62
C TRP A 16 -19.77 31.08 20.13
N ASN A 17 -19.28 32.04 20.91
CA ASN A 17 -19.25 31.90 22.37
C ASN A 17 -20.64 31.86 22.99
N TYR A 18 -21.61 32.62 22.45
CA TYR A 18 -23.01 32.56 22.87
C TYR A 18 -23.64 31.19 22.56
N LEU A 19 -23.44 30.67 21.34
CA LEU A 19 -23.94 29.35 20.94
C LEU A 19 -23.32 28.21 21.77
N LEU A 20 -22.03 28.29 22.07
CA LEU A 20 -21.36 27.33 22.96
C LEU A 20 -21.92 27.40 24.39
N TRP A 21 -22.19 28.60 24.90
CA TRP A 21 -22.75 28.77 26.24
C TRP A 21 -24.20 28.29 26.35
N GLU A 22 -25.06 28.57 25.37
CA GLU A 22 -26.42 28.01 25.31
C GLU A 22 -26.40 26.49 25.13
N GLY A 23 -25.50 25.96 24.28
CA GLY A 23 -25.27 24.53 24.11
C GLY A 23 -24.89 23.86 25.44
N MET A 24 -23.97 24.45 26.20
CA MET A 24 -23.56 23.96 27.53
C MET A 24 -24.69 24.01 28.58
N ASN A 25 -25.58 25.00 28.52
CA ASN A 25 -26.74 25.08 29.41
C ASN A 25 -27.84 24.05 29.06
N LEU A 26 -28.01 23.73 27.78
CA LEU A 26 -28.89 22.65 27.33
C LEU A 26 -28.33 21.27 27.69
N LEU A 27 -27.01 21.10 27.63
CA LEU A 27 -26.28 19.87 27.98
C LEU A 27 -26.41 19.47 29.45
N LYS A 28 -26.63 20.42 30.38
CA LYS A 28 -26.83 20.11 31.81
C LYS A 28 -28.17 19.46 32.15
N LYS A 29 -29.16 19.48 31.26
CA LYS A 29 -30.53 19.02 31.56
C LYS A 29 -30.90 17.63 31.01
N ASN A 30 -30.10 17.02 30.12
CA ASN A 30 -30.43 15.73 29.53
C ASN A 30 -29.18 14.94 29.10
N ASN A 31 -28.83 13.88 29.85
CA ASN A 31 -27.64 13.05 29.59
C ASN A 31 -27.63 12.35 28.21
N LYS A 32 -28.79 12.12 27.57
CA LYS A 32 -28.87 11.54 26.21
C LYS A 32 -28.47 12.52 25.10
N LEU A 33 -28.56 13.83 25.32
CA LEU A 33 -28.15 14.85 24.34
C LEU A 33 -26.63 15.06 24.30
N ILE A 34 -25.92 14.69 25.37
CA ILE A 34 -24.46 14.83 25.49
C ILE A 34 -23.74 13.96 24.44
N LEU A 35 -24.20 12.73 24.23
CA LEU A 35 -23.58 11.81 23.26
C LEU A 35 -23.75 12.29 21.81
N ILE A 36 -24.95 12.76 21.46
CA ILE A 36 -25.26 13.27 20.12
C ILE A 36 -24.52 14.59 19.85
N SER A 37 -24.41 15.45 20.86
CA SER A 37 -23.68 16.73 20.73
C SER A 37 -22.18 16.54 20.61
N LEU A 38 -21.59 15.55 21.30
CA LEU A 38 -20.16 15.21 21.16
C LEU A 38 -19.84 14.62 19.79
N VAL A 39 -20.75 13.82 19.21
CA VAL A 39 -20.60 13.31 17.83
C VAL A 39 -20.69 14.45 16.81
N ILE A 40 -21.62 15.40 16.99
CA ILE A 40 -21.75 16.55 16.09
C ILE A 40 -20.58 17.53 16.24
N ILE A 41 -20.15 17.83 17.47
CA ILE A 41 -18.99 18.69 17.73
C ILE A 41 -17.69 18.00 17.25
N GLY A 42 -17.57 16.68 17.36
CA GLY A 42 -16.47 15.90 16.78
C GLY A 42 -16.46 15.96 15.25
N ALA A 43 -17.62 15.86 14.61
CA ALA A 43 -17.76 16.02 13.16
C ALA A 43 -17.49 17.46 12.68
N VAL A 44 -17.85 18.47 13.49
CA VAL A 44 -17.62 19.88 13.16
C VAL A 44 -16.18 20.31 13.46
N ILE A 45 -15.55 19.86 14.54
CA ILE A 45 -14.14 20.15 14.83
C ILE A 45 -13.22 19.34 13.90
N GLY A 46 -13.59 18.10 13.57
CA GLY A 46 -12.97 17.32 12.49
C GLY A 46 -13.12 18.01 11.13
N GLY A 47 -14.31 18.50 10.78
CA GLY A 47 -14.56 19.19 9.52
C GLY A 47 -13.90 20.58 9.42
N VAL A 48 -13.75 21.33 10.51
CA VAL A 48 -13.26 22.72 10.47
C VAL A 48 -11.72 22.80 10.42
N MET A 49 -10.97 21.78 10.84
CA MET A 49 -9.52 21.72 10.56
C MET A 49 -9.20 21.39 9.08
N PHE A 50 -10.12 20.76 8.35
CA PHE A 50 -9.99 20.52 6.89
C PHE A 50 -10.48 21.70 6.02
N MET A 51 -11.21 22.67 6.58
CA MET A 51 -11.91 23.70 5.80
C MET A 51 -11.10 24.95 5.42
N ASN A 52 -9.77 25.00 5.57
CA ASN A 52 -9.02 26.24 5.30
C ASN A 52 -7.85 26.18 4.28
N ARG A 53 -7.74 25.10 3.49
CA ARG A 53 -7.15 25.09 2.14
C ARG A 53 -7.86 23.97 1.38
N GLY A 54 -8.64 24.27 0.35
CA GLY A 54 -9.31 23.23 -0.42
C GLY A 54 -8.28 22.39 -1.17
N ASP A 55 -7.89 21.27 -0.59
CA ASP A 55 -6.97 20.30 -1.18
C ASP A 55 -7.49 19.93 -2.58
N PHE A 56 -6.58 19.80 -3.54
CA PHE A 56 -6.90 19.25 -4.86
C PHE A 56 -7.54 17.87 -4.70
N ALA A 57 -7.06 17.07 -3.75
CA ALA A 57 -7.61 15.77 -3.40
C ALA A 57 -9.11 15.87 -3.01
N ASP A 58 -9.46 16.70 -2.03
CA ASP A 58 -10.83 16.82 -1.54
C ASP A 58 -11.82 17.30 -2.60
N ARG A 59 -11.39 18.21 -3.48
CA ARG A 59 -12.24 18.77 -4.54
C ARG A 59 -12.52 17.83 -5.69
N ASN A 60 -11.60 16.89 -5.94
CA ASN A 60 -11.64 16.00 -7.11
C ASN A 60 -11.83 14.53 -6.73
N ARG A 61 -12.01 14.22 -5.44
CA ARG A 61 -12.00 12.85 -4.89
C ARG A 61 -12.95 11.92 -5.63
N ASP A 62 -14.23 12.28 -5.76
CA ASP A 62 -15.24 11.42 -6.39
C ASP A 62 -14.88 11.08 -7.84
N THR A 63 -14.38 12.05 -8.60
CA THR A 63 -13.97 11.84 -10.00
C THR A 63 -12.70 11.01 -10.11
N ILE A 64 -11.74 11.22 -9.19
CA ILE A 64 -10.51 10.42 -9.12
C ILE A 64 -10.87 8.96 -8.76
N GLU A 65 -11.75 8.74 -7.79
CA GLU A 65 -12.23 7.42 -7.39
C GLU A 65 -12.91 6.68 -8.55
N GLU A 66 -13.78 7.34 -9.31
CA GLU A 66 -14.41 6.76 -10.51
C GLU A 66 -13.37 6.42 -11.59
N ASN A 67 -12.39 7.31 -11.83
CA ASN A 67 -11.33 7.06 -12.80
C ASN A 67 -10.39 5.93 -12.40
N VAL A 68 -10.10 5.76 -11.11
CA VAL A 68 -9.33 4.63 -10.57
C VAL A 68 -10.11 3.32 -10.74
N ARG A 69 -11.40 3.31 -10.41
CA ARG A 69 -12.28 2.15 -10.64
C ARG A 69 -12.32 1.75 -12.10
N ASN A 70 -12.52 2.71 -13.01
CA ASN A 70 -12.48 2.49 -14.46
C ASN A 70 -11.11 1.99 -14.93
N TYR A 71 -10.01 2.46 -14.33
CA TYR A 71 -8.67 1.98 -14.64
C TYR A 71 -8.50 0.50 -14.25
N VAL A 72 -8.92 0.13 -13.03
CA VAL A 72 -8.87 -1.25 -12.51
C VAL A 72 -9.73 -2.21 -13.36
N GLU A 73 -10.96 -1.80 -13.71
CA GLU A 73 -11.89 -2.62 -14.49
C GLU A 73 -11.36 -2.97 -15.89
N ARG A 74 -10.55 -2.10 -16.51
CA ARG A 74 -9.90 -2.40 -17.82
C ARG A 74 -9.03 -3.65 -17.77
N TYR A 75 -8.54 -4.00 -16.58
CA TYR A 75 -7.75 -5.20 -16.35
C TYR A 75 -8.60 -6.37 -15.82
N LYS A 76 -9.92 -6.34 -15.94
CA LYS A 76 -10.82 -7.43 -15.48
C LYS A 76 -10.74 -7.70 -13.97
N LEU A 77 -10.23 -6.74 -13.21
CA LEU A 77 -10.23 -6.76 -11.75
C LEU A 77 -11.54 -6.15 -11.23
N ASN A 78 -11.96 -6.55 -10.03
CA ASN A 78 -13.20 -6.04 -9.44
C ASN A 78 -13.00 -4.61 -8.90
N PRO A 79 -13.60 -3.57 -9.51
CA PRO A 79 -13.39 -2.19 -9.09
C PRO A 79 -13.89 -1.89 -7.67
N ASP A 80 -14.73 -2.74 -7.06
CA ASP A 80 -15.17 -2.56 -5.67
C ASP A 80 -14.11 -2.95 -4.64
N GLN A 81 -13.03 -3.60 -5.06
CA GLN A 81 -11.94 -4.04 -4.19
C GLN A 81 -10.74 -3.09 -4.19
N VAL A 82 -10.84 -1.94 -4.86
CA VAL A 82 -9.79 -0.91 -4.82
C VAL A 82 -10.08 0.13 -3.73
N GLU A 83 -9.07 0.41 -2.92
CA GLU A 83 -9.04 1.47 -1.93
C GLU A 83 -8.01 2.53 -2.34
N ILE A 84 -8.36 3.81 -2.20
CA ILE A 84 -7.43 4.92 -2.36
C ILE A 84 -6.93 5.34 -0.97
N GLU A 85 -5.65 5.12 -0.70
CA GLU A 85 -5.03 5.52 0.57
C GLU A 85 -4.69 7.01 0.61
N HIS A 86 -4.16 7.52 -0.50
CA HIS A 86 -3.67 8.89 -0.57
C HIS A 86 -3.72 9.43 -1.99
N ILE A 87 -4.07 10.71 -2.13
CA ILE A 87 -4.01 11.48 -3.36
C ILE A 87 -3.06 12.65 -3.10
N THR A 88 -2.01 12.78 -3.91
CA THR A 88 -1.06 13.88 -3.76
C THR A 88 -1.57 15.14 -4.46
N GLU A 89 -1.07 16.29 -4.03
CA GLU A 89 -1.22 17.52 -4.80
C GLU A 89 -0.48 17.41 -6.15
N PRO A 90 -0.97 18.11 -7.20
CA PRO A 90 -0.30 18.16 -8.49
C PRO A 90 1.11 18.74 -8.36
N ARG A 91 2.07 18.07 -8.99
CA ARG A 91 3.46 18.48 -9.09
C ARG A 91 3.78 18.89 -10.51
N ARG A 92 4.32 20.10 -10.66
CA ARG A 92 4.83 20.60 -11.94
C ARG A 92 6.31 20.27 -12.13
N TYR A 93 6.64 19.64 -13.25
CA TYR A 93 7.99 19.38 -13.67
C TYR A 93 8.63 20.58 -14.38
N PRO A 94 9.98 20.67 -14.41
CA PRO A 94 10.68 21.67 -15.21
C PRO A 94 10.35 21.64 -16.71
N THR A 95 9.90 20.49 -17.22
CA THR A 95 9.41 20.31 -18.61
C THR A 95 8.09 21.01 -18.88
N GLY A 96 7.37 21.42 -17.82
CA GLY A 96 6.05 22.04 -17.90
C GLY A 96 4.89 21.04 -17.77
N GLU A 97 5.17 19.74 -17.75
CA GLU A 97 4.20 18.68 -17.44
C GLU A 97 3.78 18.77 -15.98
N GLU A 98 2.51 18.48 -15.70
CA GLU A 98 1.96 18.41 -14.35
C GLU A 98 1.32 17.03 -14.16
N GLU A 99 1.57 16.42 -13.01
CA GLU A 99 0.97 15.13 -12.64
C GLU A 99 0.58 15.12 -11.17
N PHE A 100 -0.40 14.30 -10.81
CA PHE A 100 -0.68 13.94 -9.42
C PHE A 100 -0.54 12.42 -9.27
N MET A 101 -0.35 11.97 -8.03
CA MET A 101 -0.20 10.56 -7.70
C MET A 101 -1.38 10.07 -6.85
N VAL A 102 -1.80 8.84 -7.09
CA VAL A 102 -2.83 8.15 -6.32
C VAL A 102 -2.27 6.84 -5.82
N ASN A 103 -2.10 6.71 -4.50
CA ASN A 103 -1.71 5.46 -3.87
C ASN A 103 -2.95 4.60 -3.69
N ILE A 104 -2.95 3.41 -4.29
CA ILE A 104 -4.04 2.45 -4.24
C ILE A 104 -3.61 1.16 -3.56
N LYS A 105 -4.58 0.51 -2.93
CA LYS A 105 -4.52 -0.89 -2.52
C LYS A 105 -5.66 -1.64 -3.19
N TYR A 106 -5.36 -2.78 -3.80
CA TYR A 106 -6.35 -3.68 -4.35
C TYR A 106 -6.42 -4.92 -3.45
N HIS A 107 -7.56 -5.07 -2.76
CA HIS A 107 -7.82 -6.14 -1.78
C HIS A 107 -8.39 -7.42 -2.42
N GLY A 108 -8.56 -7.43 -3.75
CA GLY A 108 -8.99 -8.61 -4.47
C GLY A 108 -7.84 -9.56 -4.77
N TYR A 109 -8.15 -10.62 -5.53
CA TYR A 109 -7.14 -11.53 -6.05
C TYR A 109 -6.68 -11.10 -7.45
N PRO A 110 -5.37 -10.99 -7.72
CA PRO A 110 -4.27 -11.01 -6.74
C PRO A 110 -4.17 -9.68 -5.98
N TYR A 111 -3.67 -9.70 -4.74
CA TYR A 111 -3.47 -8.48 -3.94
C TYR A 111 -2.30 -7.65 -4.48
N PHE A 112 -2.44 -6.33 -4.50
CA PHE A 112 -1.31 -5.44 -4.74
C PHE A 112 -1.55 -4.04 -4.17
N SER A 113 -0.46 -3.34 -3.85
CA SER A 113 -0.45 -1.90 -3.63
C SER A 113 0.39 -1.22 -4.70
N TYR A 114 -0.08 -0.08 -5.18
CA TYR A 114 0.55 0.60 -6.31
C TYR A 114 0.26 2.10 -6.35
N THR A 115 1.15 2.87 -6.98
CA THR A 115 0.94 4.31 -7.20
C THR A 115 0.60 4.55 -8.66
N LEU A 116 -0.57 5.13 -8.90
CA LEU A 116 -1.01 5.57 -10.21
C LEU A 116 -0.64 7.03 -10.44
N THR A 117 -0.19 7.34 -11.65
CA THR A 117 0.06 8.71 -12.11
C THR A 117 -1.14 9.22 -12.89
N GLY A 118 -1.60 10.45 -12.58
CA GLY A 118 -2.75 11.08 -13.24
C GLY A 118 -2.47 12.49 -13.75
N ASP A 119 -3.24 12.92 -14.75
CA ASP A 119 -3.19 14.29 -15.30
C ASP A 119 -4.15 15.20 -14.52
N PRO A 120 -3.66 16.28 -13.87
CA PRO A 120 -4.49 17.14 -13.04
C PRO A 120 -5.55 17.95 -13.82
N ASN A 121 -5.45 18.03 -15.15
CA ASN A 121 -6.41 18.78 -15.98
C ASN A 121 -7.67 17.98 -16.32
N ASN A 122 -7.54 16.66 -16.48
CA ASN A 122 -8.65 15.77 -16.86
C ASN A 122 -8.90 14.63 -15.86
N LEU A 123 -8.05 14.52 -14.83
CA LEU A 123 -8.10 13.54 -13.74
C LEU A 123 -7.97 12.09 -14.19
N LEU A 124 -7.54 11.84 -15.44
CA LEU A 124 -7.36 10.50 -15.99
C LEU A 124 -6.04 9.91 -15.52
N MET A 125 -6.04 8.60 -15.28
CA MET A 125 -4.83 7.82 -14.98
C MET A 125 -4.03 7.62 -16.27
N LEU A 126 -2.77 8.06 -16.27
CA LEU A 126 -1.81 7.99 -17.38
C LEU A 126 -0.84 6.81 -17.27
N GLU A 127 -1.08 5.94 -16.31
CA GLU A 127 -0.13 4.91 -15.91
C GLU A 127 0.11 3.88 -17.04
N PRO A 128 1.38 3.57 -17.39
CA PRO A 128 1.70 2.55 -18.38
C PRO A 128 1.11 1.19 -18.00
N LYS A 129 0.50 0.52 -18.99
CA LYS A 129 -0.15 -0.78 -18.83
C LYS A 129 0.78 -1.84 -18.23
N GLU A 130 2.06 -1.75 -18.56
CA GLU A 130 3.09 -2.70 -18.16
C GLU A 130 3.29 -2.75 -16.64
N ARG A 131 3.06 -1.65 -15.93
CA ARG A 131 3.41 -1.58 -14.50
C ARG A 131 2.41 -2.30 -13.61
N ILE A 132 1.10 -2.17 -13.88
CA ILE A 132 0.08 -2.95 -13.17
C ILE A 132 0.16 -4.44 -13.53
N ILE A 133 0.46 -4.78 -14.79
CA ILE A 133 0.68 -6.17 -15.19
C ILE A 133 1.88 -6.76 -14.44
N GLY A 134 2.98 -6.00 -14.32
CA GLY A 134 4.13 -6.43 -13.53
C GLY A 134 3.76 -6.73 -12.08
N LYS A 135 2.97 -5.87 -11.44
CA LYS A 135 2.50 -6.09 -10.05
C LYS A 135 1.67 -7.36 -9.91
N ILE A 136 0.78 -7.60 -10.86
CA ILE A 136 -0.07 -8.79 -10.87
C ILE A 136 0.75 -10.06 -11.10
N PHE A 137 1.70 -10.01 -12.04
CA PHE A 137 2.63 -11.11 -12.27
C PHE A 137 3.48 -11.43 -11.05
N GLU A 138 4.02 -10.41 -10.37
CA GLU A 138 4.84 -10.58 -9.16
C GLU A 138 4.06 -11.35 -8.07
N GLU A 139 2.79 -11.00 -7.84
CA GLU A 139 1.97 -11.68 -6.84
C GLU A 139 1.62 -13.11 -7.25
N LEU A 140 1.15 -13.32 -8.49
CA LEU A 140 0.83 -14.64 -9.01
C LEU A 140 2.04 -15.58 -9.02
N TYR A 141 3.23 -15.04 -9.30
CA TYR A 141 4.48 -15.78 -9.28
C TYR A 141 4.84 -16.27 -7.88
N LEU A 142 4.73 -15.40 -6.87
CA LEU A 142 4.96 -15.78 -5.48
C LEU A 142 3.95 -16.84 -5.03
N GLU A 143 2.69 -16.70 -5.40
CA GLU A 143 1.64 -17.67 -5.08
C GLU A 143 1.84 -19.04 -5.72
N ALA A 144 2.31 -19.09 -6.97
CA ALA A 144 2.63 -20.34 -7.66
C ALA A 144 3.72 -21.14 -6.91
N ARG A 145 4.59 -20.43 -6.19
CA ARG A 145 5.68 -21.00 -5.38
C ARG A 145 5.36 -21.10 -3.89
N TYR A 146 4.10 -20.92 -3.51
CA TYR A 146 3.69 -20.91 -2.11
C TYR A 146 4.21 -22.12 -1.32
N GLU A 147 4.16 -23.34 -1.89
CA GLU A 147 4.61 -24.54 -1.18
C GLU A 147 6.12 -24.50 -0.83
N GLU A 148 6.93 -23.79 -1.62
CA GLU A 148 8.36 -23.57 -1.32
C GLU A 148 8.55 -22.57 -0.17
N PHE A 149 7.71 -21.55 -0.10
CA PHE A 149 7.79 -20.48 0.89
C PHE A 149 7.05 -20.79 2.20
N LYS A 150 6.10 -21.72 2.16
CA LYS A 150 5.25 -22.11 3.29
C LYS A 150 6.05 -22.40 4.58
N PRO A 151 7.18 -23.14 4.57
CA PRO A 151 7.95 -23.37 5.79
C PRO A 151 8.47 -22.08 6.43
N THR A 152 8.79 -21.07 5.62
CA THR A 152 9.21 -19.76 6.09
C THR A 152 8.03 -18.98 6.66
N ILE A 153 6.90 -18.96 5.94
CA ILE A 153 5.66 -18.31 6.40
C ILE A 153 5.22 -18.88 7.75
N ASP A 154 5.17 -20.21 7.87
CA ASP A 154 4.80 -20.89 9.12
C ASP A 154 5.74 -20.49 10.26
N TYR A 155 7.06 -20.48 10.02
CA TYR A 155 8.05 -20.12 11.03
C TYR A 155 7.92 -18.66 11.50
N LEU A 156 7.73 -17.71 10.58
CA LEU A 156 7.55 -16.30 10.93
C LEU A 156 6.24 -16.07 11.71
N ASN A 157 5.18 -16.78 11.32
CA ASN A 157 3.90 -16.78 12.04
C ASN A 157 4.02 -17.35 13.45
N GLU A 158 4.77 -18.44 13.66
CA GLU A 158 5.03 -19.02 14.99
C GLU A 158 5.78 -18.05 15.91
N LEU A 159 6.63 -17.21 15.35
CA LEU A 159 7.31 -16.14 16.09
C LEU A 159 6.40 -14.95 16.39
N GLY A 160 5.17 -14.91 15.88
CA GLY A 160 4.27 -13.77 16.03
C GLY A 160 4.77 -12.52 15.30
N ILE A 161 5.45 -12.70 14.17
CA ILE A 161 5.80 -11.60 13.25
C ILE A 161 4.55 -11.25 12.45
N GLU A 162 4.30 -9.97 12.22
CA GLU A 162 3.16 -9.49 11.42
C GLU A 162 3.60 -9.15 10.00
N ASP A 163 2.78 -9.48 8.99
CA ASP A 163 2.99 -9.09 7.60
C ASP A 163 2.51 -7.65 7.36
N PRO A 164 3.40 -6.66 7.13
CA PRO A 164 2.96 -5.30 6.84
C PRO A 164 2.54 -5.10 5.39
N LEU A 165 2.74 -6.10 4.51
CA LEU A 165 2.49 -5.96 3.08
C LEU A 165 1.03 -6.18 2.72
N ARG A 166 0.35 -7.09 3.42
CA ARG A 166 -1.00 -7.59 3.09
C ARG A 166 -1.95 -7.50 4.29
N PRO A 167 -3.27 -7.45 4.07
CA PRO A 167 -4.25 -7.57 5.15
C PRO A 167 -4.12 -8.92 5.88
N ASN A 168 -4.08 -8.87 7.21
CA ASN A 168 -3.84 -10.04 8.06
C ASN A 168 -4.85 -11.18 7.82
N GLY A 169 -4.33 -12.37 7.49
CA GLY A 169 -5.10 -13.62 7.44
C GLY A 169 -6.06 -13.75 6.25
N GLU A 170 -6.02 -12.85 5.28
CA GLU A 170 -6.88 -12.90 4.09
C GLU A 170 -6.16 -13.48 2.85
N MET A 171 -4.82 -13.41 2.82
CA MET A 171 -4.01 -13.79 1.66
C MET A 171 -3.22 -15.08 1.92
N LYS A 172 -3.05 -15.88 0.87
CA LYS A 172 -2.29 -17.13 0.94
C LYS A 172 -0.78 -16.87 1.11
N MET A 173 -0.26 -15.88 0.39
CA MET A 173 1.14 -15.47 0.46
C MET A 173 1.31 -14.36 1.49
N GLU A 174 2.33 -14.43 2.32
CA GLU A 174 2.63 -13.44 3.38
C GLU A 174 4.12 -13.08 3.36
N TYR A 175 4.50 -11.89 3.84
CA TYR A 175 5.88 -11.39 4.05
C TYR A 175 6.73 -11.16 2.79
N PHE A 176 6.44 -11.85 1.70
CA PHE A 176 7.28 -11.85 0.51
C PHE A 176 6.86 -10.79 -0.51
N GLN A 177 7.87 -10.17 -1.15
CA GLN A 177 7.74 -9.29 -2.30
C GLN A 177 8.84 -9.62 -3.32
N THR A 178 8.56 -9.51 -4.62
CA THR A 178 9.54 -9.74 -5.69
C THR A 178 9.49 -8.65 -6.76
N SER A 179 10.53 -8.61 -7.60
CA SER A 179 10.60 -7.76 -8.80
C SER A 179 10.95 -8.54 -10.07
N VAL A 180 10.84 -9.89 -10.05
CA VAL A 180 11.29 -10.76 -11.15
C VAL A 180 10.53 -10.48 -12.47
N GLY A 181 9.27 -10.06 -12.38
CA GLY A 181 8.46 -9.63 -13.54
C GLY A 181 8.94 -8.38 -14.27
N LEU A 182 9.89 -7.63 -13.68
CA LEU A 182 10.48 -6.43 -14.29
C LEU A 182 11.77 -6.71 -15.07
N SER A 183 12.27 -7.95 -15.07
CA SER A 183 13.42 -8.31 -15.93
C SER A 183 13.06 -8.06 -17.39
N SER A 184 14.00 -7.53 -18.19
CA SER A 184 13.73 -7.19 -19.60
C SER A 184 13.26 -8.39 -20.42
N GLU A 185 13.78 -9.58 -20.09
CA GLU A 185 13.46 -10.84 -20.76
C GLU A 185 12.02 -11.30 -20.51
N ILE A 186 11.58 -11.31 -19.24
CA ILE A 186 10.19 -11.65 -18.88
C ILE A 186 9.24 -10.55 -19.38
N ASN A 187 9.63 -9.28 -19.28
CA ASN A 187 8.77 -8.16 -19.64
C ASN A 187 8.37 -8.18 -21.14
N ASP A 188 9.28 -8.57 -22.03
CA ASP A 188 8.95 -8.67 -23.45
C ASP A 188 7.99 -9.84 -23.75
N GLU A 189 8.17 -10.99 -23.08
CA GLU A 189 7.23 -12.13 -23.18
C GLU A 189 5.85 -11.78 -22.59
N LEU A 190 5.82 -11.08 -21.45
CA LEU A 190 4.59 -10.56 -20.84
C LEU A 190 3.86 -9.58 -21.75
N LYS A 191 4.59 -8.68 -22.42
CA LYS A 191 4.00 -7.75 -23.41
C LYS A 191 3.35 -8.47 -24.57
N GLU A 192 3.90 -9.60 -25.01
CA GLU A 192 3.29 -10.40 -26.08
C GLU A 192 2.05 -11.14 -25.60
N ALA A 193 2.09 -11.77 -24.42
CA ALA A 193 0.94 -12.45 -23.82
C ALA A 193 -0.25 -11.51 -23.58
N PHE A 194 0.00 -10.27 -23.14
CA PHE A 194 -1.05 -9.28 -22.85
C PHE A 194 -1.57 -8.49 -24.06
N LYS A 195 -1.02 -8.69 -25.28
CA LYS A 195 -1.56 -8.10 -26.52
C LYS A 195 -2.88 -8.76 -26.91
N SER A 196 -3.03 -10.06 -26.66
CA SER A 196 -4.32 -10.74 -26.59
C SER A 196 -4.93 -10.45 -25.23
N GLY A 197 -6.00 -9.67 -25.18
CA GLY A 197 -6.65 -9.26 -23.91
C GLY A 197 -7.37 -10.38 -23.16
N ASP A 198 -6.83 -11.60 -23.17
CA ASP A 198 -7.45 -12.79 -22.58
C ASP A 198 -6.69 -13.25 -21.32
N ASP A 199 -7.45 -13.14 -20.22
CA ASP A 199 -7.44 -13.90 -18.98
C ASP A 199 -6.18 -13.96 -18.11
N TRP A 200 -6.32 -13.55 -16.86
CA TRP A 200 -5.35 -13.81 -15.78
C TRP A 200 -4.95 -15.28 -15.69
N GLU A 201 -5.84 -16.18 -16.10
CA GLU A 201 -5.56 -17.61 -16.23
C GLU A 201 -4.44 -17.92 -17.23
N GLN A 202 -4.30 -17.17 -18.33
CA GLN A 202 -3.17 -17.36 -19.25
C GLN A 202 -1.85 -16.92 -18.63
N LEU A 203 -1.86 -15.81 -17.87
CA LEU A 203 -0.68 -15.35 -17.14
C LEU A 203 -0.27 -16.38 -16.09
N LYS A 204 -1.24 -16.91 -15.34
CA LYS A 204 -1.03 -17.96 -14.36
C LYS A 204 -0.49 -19.23 -15.00
N GLN A 205 -1.09 -19.70 -16.10
CA GLN A 205 -0.59 -20.86 -16.83
C GLN A 205 0.83 -20.65 -17.35
N TYR A 206 1.14 -19.46 -17.89
CA TYR A 206 2.49 -19.13 -18.33
C TYR A 206 3.50 -19.20 -17.17
N ILE A 207 3.14 -18.68 -15.99
CA ILE A 207 3.97 -18.78 -14.79
C ILE A 207 4.20 -20.24 -14.41
N GLU A 208 3.14 -21.04 -14.34
CA GLU A 208 3.22 -22.46 -13.98
C GLU A 208 4.08 -23.25 -14.97
N ASP A 209 3.91 -23.01 -16.28
CA ASP A 209 4.65 -23.70 -17.35
C ASP A 209 6.13 -23.31 -17.41
N ASN A 210 6.50 -22.14 -16.89
CA ASN A 210 7.85 -21.57 -16.99
C ASN A 210 8.51 -21.32 -15.63
N ILE A 211 7.99 -21.93 -14.56
CA ILE A 211 8.39 -21.59 -13.19
C ILE A 211 9.88 -21.76 -12.94
N GLU A 212 10.49 -22.82 -13.46
CA GLU A 212 11.92 -23.09 -13.35
C GLU A 212 12.74 -21.96 -13.98
N LYS A 213 12.45 -21.63 -15.25
CA LYS A 213 13.10 -20.53 -16.00
C LYS A 213 12.95 -19.20 -15.27
N ILE A 214 11.76 -18.89 -14.76
CA ILE A 214 11.51 -17.62 -14.07
C ILE A 214 12.28 -17.57 -12.74
N SER A 215 12.33 -18.67 -11.99
CA SER A 215 13.06 -18.74 -10.71
C SER A 215 14.57 -18.54 -10.83
N GLU A 216 15.16 -18.89 -11.98
CA GLU A 216 16.58 -18.60 -12.25
C GLU A 216 16.88 -17.09 -12.32
N LEU A 217 15.84 -16.27 -12.56
CA LEU A 217 15.94 -14.81 -12.63
C LEU A 217 15.68 -14.14 -11.27
N ASP A 218 15.45 -14.91 -10.21
CA ASP A 218 15.25 -14.38 -8.87
C ASP A 218 16.52 -13.72 -8.35
N THR A 219 16.55 -12.40 -8.44
CA THR A 219 17.70 -11.60 -8.02
C THR A 219 17.40 -10.72 -6.81
N SER A 220 16.12 -10.59 -6.44
CA SER A 220 15.66 -9.64 -5.41
C SER A 220 14.29 -10.05 -4.85
N ILE A 221 14.25 -11.11 -4.04
CA ILE A 221 13.07 -11.39 -3.20
C ILE A 221 13.26 -10.68 -1.87
N SER A 222 12.28 -9.89 -1.43
CA SER A 222 12.29 -9.25 -0.12
C SER A 222 11.39 -10.00 0.84
N ILE A 223 11.84 -10.15 2.10
CA ILE A 223 11.06 -10.67 3.22
C ILE A 223 10.88 -9.50 4.19
N ILE A 224 9.64 -9.09 4.42
CA ILE A 224 9.32 -7.92 5.23
C ILE A 224 8.35 -8.35 6.33
N GLY A 225 8.73 -8.08 7.58
CA GLY A 225 7.94 -8.42 8.75
C GLY A 225 8.09 -7.38 9.87
N THR A 226 7.05 -7.22 10.67
CA THR A 226 7.05 -6.29 11.81
C THR A 226 6.94 -7.06 13.12
N LYS A 227 7.87 -6.81 14.04
CA LYS A 227 7.83 -7.33 15.41
C LYS A 227 8.74 -6.48 16.32
N GLU A 228 8.25 -6.15 17.50
CA GLU A 228 9.00 -5.47 18.57
C GLU A 228 9.87 -6.46 19.35
N ASP A 229 10.88 -5.96 20.06
CA ASP A 229 11.71 -6.74 21.00
C ASP A 229 12.52 -7.88 20.35
N ILE A 230 12.94 -7.74 19.09
CA ILE A 230 13.93 -8.65 18.48
C ILE A 230 15.34 -8.15 18.80
N ASP A 231 15.99 -8.83 19.74
CA ASP A 231 17.40 -8.60 20.09
C ASP A 231 18.38 -9.29 19.10
N GLU A 232 19.68 -9.10 19.32
CA GLU A 232 20.74 -9.63 18.45
C GLU A 232 20.78 -11.17 18.44
N GLU A 233 20.51 -11.81 19.59
CA GLU A 233 20.50 -13.28 19.70
C GLU A 233 19.32 -13.85 18.90
N GLN A 234 18.13 -13.27 19.07
CA GLN A 234 16.95 -13.67 18.29
C GLN A 234 17.09 -13.35 16.80
N ALA A 235 17.72 -12.23 16.44
CA ALA A 235 17.97 -11.88 15.04
C ALA A 235 18.89 -12.92 14.36
N GLU A 236 19.94 -13.37 15.04
CA GLU A 236 20.83 -14.43 14.55
C GLU A 236 20.10 -15.79 14.46
N GLU A 237 19.27 -16.14 15.45
CA GLU A 237 18.46 -17.37 15.37
C GLU A 237 17.51 -17.36 14.17
N ILE A 238 16.83 -16.23 13.92
CA ILE A 238 15.95 -16.07 12.75
C ILE A 238 16.76 -16.20 11.48
N ARG A 239 17.91 -15.52 11.39
CA ARG A 239 18.80 -15.56 10.23
C ARG A 239 19.25 -16.97 9.88
N ASP A 240 19.75 -17.72 10.86
CA ASP A 240 20.23 -19.09 10.67
C ASP A 240 19.10 -20.03 10.25
N LYS A 241 17.91 -19.84 10.84
CA LYS A 241 16.74 -20.62 10.47
C LYS A 241 16.30 -20.33 9.04
N LEU A 242 16.23 -19.04 8.65
CA LEU A 242 15.90 -18.60 7.30
C LEU A 242 16.87 -19.18 6.26
N MET A 243 18.17 -19.12 6.51
CA MET A 243 19.21 -19.71 5.65
C MET A 243 19.04 -21.23 5.42
N THR A 244 18.34 -21.91 6.33
CA THR A 244 18.09 -23.36 6.24
C THR A 244 16.80 -23.70 5.49
N ILE A 245 15.77 -22.85 5.61
CA ILE A 245 14.40 -23.17 5.12
C ILE A 245 14.02 -22.44 3.83
N LEU A 246 14.70 -21.35 3.49
CA LEU A 246 14.41 -20.60 2.27
C LEU A 246 14.83 -21.39 1.03
N PRO A 247 14.06 -21.33 -0.08
CA PRO A 247 14.50 -21.88 -1.35
C PRO A 247 15.71 -21.09 -1.88
N LYS A 248 16.44 -21.67 -2.85
CA LYS A 248 17.62 -21.04 -3.46
C LYS A 248 17.24 -19.68 -4.07
N SER A 249 17.82 -18.60 -3.55
CA SER A 249 17.68 -17.26 -4.12
C SER A 249 18.56 -16.25 -3.36
N ASN A 250 18.44 -14.99 -3.75
CA ASN A 250 18.95 -13.83 -3.03
C ASN A 250 17.80 -13.11 -2.33
N TYR A 251 17.92 -12.98 -1.01
CA TYR A 251 16.89 -12.37 -0.16
C TYR A 251 17.37 -11.10 0.50
N HIS A 252 16.50 -10.09 0.49
CA HIS A 252 16.66 -8.92 1.34
C HIS A 252 15.66 -9.02 2.50
N VAL A 253 16.17 -9.19 3.72
CA VAL A 253 15.34 -9.46 4.90
C VAL A 253 15.23 -8.20 5.76
N GLN A 254 14.01 -7.83 6.11
CA GLN A 254 13.69 -6.71 6.98
C GLN A 254 12.62 -7.15 7.97
N ILE A 255 13.03 -7.68 9.11
CA ILE A 255 12.13 -8.15 10.17
C ILE A 255 12.43 -7.34 11.42
N GLY A 256 11.51 -6.46 11.83
CA GLY A 256 11.66 -5.65 13.03
C GLY A 256 11.10 -4.24 12.89
N VAL A 257 11.43 -3.35 13.82
CA VAL A 257 10.95 -1.95 13.83
C VAL A 257 12.02 -0.99 13.33
N ARG A 258 11.70 -0.28 12.24
CA ARG A 258 12.54 0.82 11.73
C ARG A 258 12.19 2.15 12.40
N ASP A 259 13.22 2.95 12.67
CA ASP A 259 13.02 4.34 13.05
C ASP A 259 12.52 5.15 11.85
N LEU A 260 11.31 5.70 11.94
CA LEU A 260 10.67 6.45 10.84
C LEU A 260 11.44 7.72 10.43
N GLY A 261 12.27 8.28 11.31
CA GLY A 261 13.04 9.50 11.06
C GLY A 261 14.40 9.25 10.40
N THR A 262 14.98 8.07 10.59
CA THR A 262 16.33 7.75 10.10
C THR A 262 16.36 6.60 9.09
N GLY A 263 15.30 5.79 9.01
CA GLY A 263 15.22 4.59 8.18
C GLY A 263 16.10 3.42 8.67
N VAL A 264 16.81 3.61 9.79
CA VAL A 264 17.66 2.58 10.41
C VAL A 264 16.80 1.69 11.30
N GLY A 265 17.03 0.38 11.22
CA GLY A 265 16.45 -0.59 12.15
C GLY A 265 16.86 -0.27 13.58
N LYS A 266 15.89 -0.11 14.49
CA LYS A 266 16.18 0.06 15.92
C LYS A 266 16.42 -1.29 16.58
N GLU A 267 15.61 -2.28 16.20
CA GLU A 267 15.57 -3.65 16.71
C GLU A 267 15.12 -4.55 15.55
N GLY A 268 15.75 -5.72 15.37
CA GLY A 268 15.40 -6.63 14.28
C GLY A 268 16.54 -7.14 13.40
N LEU A 269 16.17 -8.03 12.48
CA LEU A 269 17.02 -8.59 11.44
C LEU A 269 16.90 -7.74 10.16
N TYR A 270 18.02 -7.14 9.76
CA TYR A 270 18.15 -6.36 8.54
C TYR A 270 19.38 -6.81 7.77
N ASP A 271 19.23 -7.82 6.93
CA ASP A 271 20.36 -8.51 6.28
C ASP A 271 20.06 -8.87 4.83
N TYR A 272 21.12 -9.21 4.10
CA TYR A 272 21.07 -9.79 2.77
C TYR A 272 21.52 -11.25 2.83
N LEU A 273 20.60 -12.17 2.51
CA LEU A 273 20.85 -13.60 2.58
C LEU A 273 21.03 -14.16 1.16
N MET A 274 22.19 -14.76 0.91
CA MET A 274 22.42 -15.55 -0.30
C MET A 274 22.26 -17.02 0.05
N VAL A 275 21.18 -17.63 -0.42
CA VAL A 275 20.89 -19.05 -0.16
C VAL A 275 21.28 -19.86 -1.39
N GLU A 276 22.41 -20.56 -1.29
CA GLU A 276 22.88 -21.50 -2.30
C GLU A 276 22.32 -22.90 -2.03
N GLN A 277 22.18 -23.75 -3.04
CA GLN A 277 21.86 -25.16 -2.80
C GLN A 277 22.95 -25.77 -1.92
N GLY A 278 22.57 -26.20 -0.71
CA GLY A 278 23.40 -27.11 0.06
C GLY A 278 23.57 -28.39 -0.76
N GLU A 279 24.80 -28.71 -1.14
CA GLU A 279 25.17 -30.11 -1.38
C GLU A 279 24.84 -30.86 -0.09
N ASN A 280 23.73 -31.59 -0.06
CA ASN A 280 23.51 -32.61 0.95
C ASN A 280 24.71 -33.57 0.88
N ARG A 281 25.63 -33.43 1.85
CA ARG A 281 26.67 -34.41 2.16
C ARG A 281 26.10 -35.51 3.03
#